data_AF-A0A960D740-F1
#
_entry.id   AF-A0A960D740-F1
#
_cell.length_a   1.000
_cell.length_b   1.000
_cell.length_c   1.000
_cell.angle_alpha   90.00
_cell.angle_beta   90.00
_cell.angle_gamma   90.00
#
_symmetry.space_group_name_H-M   'P 1'
#
loop_
_entity.id
_entity.type
_entity.pdbx_description
1 polymer ?
#
loop_
_entity_poly.entity_id
_entity_poly.type
_entity_poly.pdbx_seq_one_letter_code
_entity_poly.pdbx_strand_id
1 'polypeptide(L)'
;MTDTDGLAADSKPEETDAELTARFERDAIPMLDQLYGGALRMTRNPADAEDLLQETMVKAYAGFRSFREGTNLKAWLYRILTNTYI
;
A
#
# COMPACT_ATOMS: atom_id res chain seq x y z
N MET A 1 19.23 -39.85 24.38
CA MET A 1 18.95 -39.41 23.00
C MET A 1 17.70 -38.56 23.08
N THR A 2 17.88 -37.31 23.51
CA THR A 2 16.80 -36.32 23.57
C THR A 2 16.83 -35.59 22.24
N ASP A 3 15.94 -35.97 21.34
CA ASP A 3 15.62 -35.20 20.15
C ASP A 3 14.81 -33.98 20.60
N THR A 4 15.52 -32.87 20.80
CA THR A 4 14.94 -31.58 21.15
C THR A 4 15.04 -30.65 19.94
N ASP A 5 13.90 -30.02 19.65
CA ASP A 5 13.72 -28.76 18.92
C ASP A 5 14.05 -28.75 17.42
N GLY A 6 13.19 -28.24 16.55
CA GLY A 6 12.27 -27.13 16.76
C GLY A 6 12.61 -26.04 15.74
N LEU A 7 11.56 -25.41 15.20
CA LEU A 7 11.62 -24.22 14.34
C LEU A 7 11.96 -24.43 12.86
N ALA A 8 10.99 -24.97 12.11
CA ALA A 8 10.74 -24.44 10.77
C ALA A 8 10.23 -22.99 10.95
N ALA A 9 11.16 -22.06 11.07
CA ALA A 9 10.85 -20.64 11.01
C ALA A 9 10.38 -20.35 9.58
N ASP A 10 9.12 -19.99 9.46
CA ASP A 10 8.49 -19.41 8.27
C ASP A 10 9.07 -18.00 8.06
N SER A 11 10.38 -17.94 7.78
CA SER A 11 11.09 -16.72 7.43
C SER A 11 10.79 -16.45 5.97
N LYS A 12 9.70 -15.71 5.71
CA LYS A 12 9.58 -15.01 4.43
C LYS A 12 10.92 -14.30 4.20
N PRO A 13 11.59 -14.51 3.05
CA PRO A 13 12.83 -13.81 2.78
C PRO A 13 12.57 -12.32 2.96
N GLU A 14 13.43 -11.63 3.73
CA GLU A 14 13.40 -10.19 3.89
C GLU A 14 13.44 -9.55 2.48
N GLU A 15 12.27 -9.18 1.96
CA GLU A 15 12.13 -8.54 0.65
C GLU A 15 12.98 -7.26 0.64
N THR A 16 13.85 -7.14 -0.36
CA THR A 16 14.70 -5.95 -0.50
C THR A 16 13.85 -4.72 -0.81
N ASP A 17 14.33 -3.52 -0.49
CA ASP A 17 13.64 -2.28 -0.84
C ASP A 17 13.27 -2.22 -2.33
N ALA A 18 14.17 -2.66 -3.21
CA ALA A 18 13.95 -2.65 -4.64
C ALA A 18 12.80 -3.59 -5.07
N GLU A 19 12.72 -4.78 -4.47
CA GLU A 19 11.63 -5.72 -4.74
C GLU A 19 10.29 -5.21 -4.21
N LEU A 20 10.30 -4.60 -3.01
CA LEU A 20 9.13 -3.96 -2.43
C LEU A 20 8.63 -2.80 -3.32
N THR A 21 9.53 -1.96 -3.82
CA THR A 21 9.20 -0.87 -4.76
C THR A 21 8.59 -1.43 -6.03
N ALA A 22 9.22 -2.43 -6.65
CA ALA A 22 8.70 -3.04 -7.87
C ALA A 22 7.30 -3.65 -7.67
N ARG A 23 7.07 -4.31 -6.52
CA ARG A 23 5.76 -4.84 -6.15
C ARG A 23 4.73 -3.73 -5.97
N PHE A 24 5.10 -2.66 -5.27
CA PHE A 24 4.23 -1.51 -5.05
C PHE A 24 3.83 -0.86 -6.36
N GLU A 25 4.79 -0.58 -7.25
CA GLU A 25 4.53 0.03 -8.54
C GLU A 25 3.60 -0.84 -9.39
N ARG A 26 3.88 -2.14 -9.49
CA ARG A 26 3.06 -3.10 -10.25
C ARG A 26 1.61 -3.09 -9.78
N ASP A 27 1.38 -3.07 -8.47
CA ASP A 27 0.04 -3.24 -7.91
C ASP A 27 -0.70 -1.91 -7.72
N ALA A 28 0.01 -0.82 -7.40
CA ALA A 28 -0.58 0.48 -7.05
C ALA A 28 -0.72 1.43 -8.24
N ILE A 29 0.19 1.41 -9.23
CA ILE A 29 0.09 2.29 -10.43
C ILE A 29 -1.24 2.10 -11.17
N PRO A 30 -1.73 0.86 -11.42
CA PRO A 30 -3.03 0.67 -12.08
C PRO A 30 -4.21 1.26 -11.30
N MET A 31 -4.04 1.57 -10.02
CA MET A 31 -5.07 2.11 -9.15
C MET A 31 -5.09 3.64 -9.09
N LEU A 32 -4.05 4.31 -9.61
CA LEU A 32 -3.88 5.76 -9.53
C LEU A 32 -5.07 6.52 -10.11
N ASP A 33 -5.48 6.21 -11.34
CA ASP A 33 -6.62 6.88 -12.00
C ASP A 33 -7.91 6.75 -11.17
N GLN A 34 -8.11 5.59 -10.55
CA GLN A 34 -9.30 5.34 -9.75
C GLN A 34 -9.26 6.10 -8.42
N LEU A 35 -8.10 6.13 -7.76
CA LEU A 35 -7.89 6.89 -6.53
C LEU A 35 -7.99 8.39 -6.79
N TYR A 36 -7.45 8.88 -7.89
CA TYR A 36 -7.60 10.25 -8.34
C TYR A 36 -9.06 10.63 -8.52
N GLY A 37 -9.84 9.80 -9.22
CA GLY A 37 -11.29 10.01 -9.36
C GLY A 37 -12.02 9.99 -8.02
N GLY A 38 -11.53 9.22 -7.04
CA GLY A 38 -12.02 9.25 -5.64
C GLY A 38 -11.70 10.58 -4.95
N ALA A 39 -10.43 11.00 -4.99
CA ALA A 39 -9.92 12.24 -4.43
C ALA A 39 -10.67 13.45 -4.99
N LEU A 40 -10.85 13.49 -6.31
CA LEU A 40 -11.56 14.59 -6.99
C LEU A 40 -13.02 14.72 -6.54
N ARG A 41 -13.70 13.60 -6.23
CA ARG A 41 -15.07 13.64 -5.69
C ARG A 41 -15.12 14.19 -4.27
N MET A 42 -14.03 14.05 -3.51
CA MET A 42 -13.93 14.51 -2.13
C MET A 42 -13.54 15.99 -2.07
N THR A 43 -12.50 16.40 -2.81
CA THR A 43 -11.96 17.78 -2.79
C THR A 43 -12.71 18.74 -3.70
N ARG A 44 -13.32 18.25 -4.79
CA ARG A 44 -13.94 19.06 -5.87
C ARG A 44 -12.98 20.06 -6.52
N ASN A 45 -11.68 19.88 -6.34
CA ASN A 45 -10.61 20.70 -6.91
C ASN A 45 -9.51 19.76 -7.45
N PRO A 46 -9.15 19.88 -8.74
CA PRO A 46 -8.09 19.06 -9.32
C PRO A 46 -6.75 19.17 -8.60
N ALA A 47 -6.31 20.37 -8.21
CA ALA A 47 -5.03 20.57 -7.52
C ALA A 47 -5.03 19.89 -6.15
N ASP A 48 -6.06 20.13 -5.34
CA ASP A 48 -6.20 19.50 -4.03
C ASP A 48 -6.34 17.96 -4.15
N ALA A 49 -6.93 17.47 -5.25
CA ALA A 49 -7.04 16.03 -5.51
C ALA A 49 -5.69 15.39 -5.86
N GLU A 50 -4.85 16.09 -6.63
CA GLU A 50 -3.49 15.67 -6.93
C GLU A 50 -2.63 15.62 -5.66
N ASP A 51 -2.72 16.66 -4.82
CA ASP A 51 -2.00 16.72 -3.54
C ASP A 51 -2.44 15.59 -2.60
N LEU A 52 -3.75 15.39 -2.44
CA LEU A 52 -4.31 14.32 -1.63
C LEU A 52 -3.89 12.93 -2.14
N LEU A 53 -3.87 12.72 -3.45
CA LEU A 53 -3.41 11.48 -4.06
C LEU A 53 -1.93 11.24 -3.76
N GLN A 54 -1.09 12.27 -3.92
CA GLN A 54 0.34 12.18 -3.64
C GLN A 54 0.60 11.82 -2.18
N GLU A 55 -0.02 12.52 -1.23
CA GLU A 55 0.11 12.19 0.20
C GLU A 55 -0.35 10.76 0.52
N THR A 56 -1.43 10.32 -0.12
CA THR A 56 -1.94 8.95 0.01
C THR A 56 -0.91 7.94 -0.46
N MET A 57 -0.25 8.18 -1.60
CA MET A 57 0.78 7.29 -2.13
C MET A 57 2.02 7.23 -1.24
N VAL A 58 2.44 8.36 -0.66
CA VAL A 58 3.56 8.39 0.31
C VAL A 58 3.23 7.55 1.54
N LYS A 59 2.04 7.71 2.12
CA LYS A 59 1.59 6.91 3.28
C LYS A 59 1.41 5.43 2.94
N ALA A 60 0.87 5.15 1.75
CA ALA A 60 0.72 3.78 1.26
C ALA A 60 2.07 3.09 1.11
N TYR A 61 3.05 3.75 0.47
CA TYR A 61 4.40 3.20 0.32
C TYR A 61 5.06 2.92 1.68
N ALA A 62 4.97 3.87 2.62
CA ALA A 62 5.49 3.70 3.97
C ALA A 62 4.86 2.51 4.73
N GLY A 63 3.56 2.26 4.50
CA GLY A 63 2.84 1.12 5.09
C GLY A 63 2.92 -0.19 4.31
N PHE A 64 3.48 -0.19 3.08
CA PHE A 64 3.32 -1.29 2.14
C PHE A 64 4.04 -2.57 2.55
N ARG A 65 5.14 -2.47 3.32
CA ARG A 65 5.80 -3.65 3.91
C ARG A 65 4.87 -4.48 4.81
N SER A 66 3.94 -3.81 5.49
CA SER A 66 2.97 -4.47 6.39
C SER A 66 1.75 -5.01 5.65
N PHE A 67 1.54 -4.58 4.40
CA PHE A 67 0.41 -5.02 3.59
C PHE A 67 0.58 -6.47 3.19
N ARG A 68 -0.46 -7.28 3.41
CA ARG A 68 -0.46 -8.70 3.04
C ARG A 68 -1.01 -8.87 1.63
N GLU A 69 -0.17 -9.41 0.75
CA GLU A 69 -0.56 -9.84 -0.59
C GLU A 69 -1.75 -10.82 -0.54
N GLY A 70 -2.65 -10.73 -1.51
CA GLY A 70 -3.91 -11.49 -1.54
C GLY A 70 -5.08 -10.85 -0.78
N THR A 71 -4.85 -9.74 -0.06
CA THR A 71 -5.94 -8.92 0.49
C THR A 71 -6.39 -7.84 -0.50
N ASN A 72 -7.49 -7.15 -0.18
CA ASN A 72 -8.07 -6.15 -1.07
C ASN A 72 -7.26 -4.84 -1.03
N LEU A 73 -6.25 -4.72 -1.91
CA LEU A 73 -5.40 -3.54 -2.05
C LEU A 73 -6.23 -2.28 -2.31
N LYS A 74 -7.28 -2.39 -3.13
CA LYS A 74 -8.20 -1.29 -3.43
C LYS A 74 -8.79 -0.70 -2.15
N ALA A 75 -9.41 -1.54 -1.33
CA ALA A 75 -10.06 -1.11 -0.10
C ALA A 75 -9.05 -0.51 0.88
N TRP A 76 -7.85 -1.06 0.93
CA TRP A 76 -6.76 -0.54 1.76
C TRP A 76 -6.30 0.85 1.31
N LEU A 77 -6.04 1.05 0.02
CA LEU A 77 -5.65 2.36 -0.53
C LEU A 77 -6.76 3.41 -0.34
N TYR A 78 -8.02 3.05 -0.58
CA TYR A 78 -9.15 3.96 -0.32
C TYR A 78 -9.27 4.33 1.16
N ARG A 79 -8.94 3.43 2.08
CA ARG A 79 -8.92 3.74 3.51
C ARG A 79 -7.84 4.76 3.85
N ILE A 80 -6.65 4.65 3.27
CA ILE A 80 -5.58 5.64 3.44
C ILE A 80 -5.99 6.98 2.85
N LEU A 81 -6.61 6.98 1.66
CA LEU A 81 -7.13 8.17 1.00
C LEU A 81 -8.15 8.89 1.89
N THR A 82 -9.14 8.17 2.41
CA THR A 82 -10.16 8.77 3.28
C THR A 82 -9.59 9.26 4.59
N ASN A 83 -8.61 8.54 5.17
CA ASN A 83 -7.96 8.96 6.40
C ASN A 83 -7.04 10.18 6.21
N THR A 84 -6.57 10.44 4.99
CA THR A 84 -5.71 11.58 4.68
C THR A 84 -6.50 12.85 4.41
N TYR A 85 -7.74 12.71 3.94
CA TYR A 85 -8.63 13.85 3.70
C TYR A 85 -9.27 14.42 4.99
N ILE A 86 -9.41 13.60 6.04
CA ILE A 86 -9.97 14.02 7.34
C ILE A 86 -8.94 14.82 8.12
#